data_AF-A0A560LJQ3-F1
#
_entry.id   AF-A0A560LJQ3-F1
#
_cell.length_a   1.000
_cell.length_b   1.000
_cell.length_c   1.000
_cell.angle_alpha   90.00
_cell.angle_beta   90.00
_cell.angle_gamma   90.00
#
_symmetry.space_group_name_H-M   'P 1'
#
loop_
_entity.id
_entity.type
_entity.pdbx_description
1 polymer ?
#
loop_
_entity_poly.entity_id
_entity_poly.type
_entity_poly.pdbx_seq_one_letter_code
_entity_poly.pdbx_strand_id
1 'polypeptide(L)'
;MTRQRRKPRSAQRTYGVLVGKVADGTMKPSGSSPHYEIWVKANDEDFRSAVNVQSVDGSEVLVHYDPDFKDNSGHDIAGIAEGPAGFKPLQSGPDGEGLDYIRDTLFPIDDMTAIPADGAQLSLSNMLDAQIERAKADTGAVIVAFGEYFQDQGSDETFHFSPERGVHDIHFMQGNSGSFADDNRVHGDGGLFIRFTGGETIALFVRFSVQALKTDEQTGAPLS
;
A
#
# COMPACT_ATOMS: atom_id res chain seq x y z
N MET A 1 9.49 2.88 24.16
CA MET A 1 10.36 3.83 23.44
C MET A 1 9.60 4.26 22.20
N THR A 2 9.17 5.52 22.13
CA THR A 2 8.47 6.06 20.96
C THR A 2 9.47 6.11 19.80
N ARG A 3 9.37 5.19 18.83
CA ARG A 3 10.19 5.26 17.61
C ARG A 3 9.74 6.52 16.85
N GLN A 4 10.54 7.58 16.91
CA GLN A 4 10.32 8.76 16.04
C GLN A 4 10.64 8.36 14.60
N ARG A 5 9.70 8.60 13.67
CA ARG A 5 9.92 8.42 12.22
C ARG A 5 11.03 9.40 11.80
N ARG A 6 12.17 8.87 11.35
CA ARG A 6 13.19 9.66 10.62
C ARG A 6 12.87 9.55 9.14
N LYS A 7 12.21 10.57 8.58
CA LYS A 7 12.13 10.74 7.12
C LYS A 7 13.48 11.29 6.64
N PRO A 8 14.18 10.66 5.67
CA PRO A 8 15.39 11.23 5.11
C PRO A 8 15.08 12.60 4.52
N ARG A 9 15.88 13.64 4.83
CA ARG A 9 15.63 15.01 4.37
C ARG A 9 15.69 15.18 2.86
N SER A 10 16.27 14.23 2.14
CA SER A 10 16.49 14.26 0.69
C SER A 10 15.54 13.38 -0.12
N ALA A 11 14.68 12.57 0.52
CA ALA A 11 13.81 11.64 -0.19
C ALA A 11 12.73 12.42 -0.96
N GLN A 12 12.65 12.22 -2.28
CA GLN A 12 11.53 12.67 -3.07
C GLN A 12 10.30 11.84 -2.69
N ARG A 13 9.23 12.51 -2.27
CA ARG A 13 7.97 11.89 -1.88
C ARG A 13 6.85 12.44 -2.73
N THR A 14 6.10 11.54 -3.34
CA THR A 14 5.02 11.92 -4.26
C THR A 14 3.97 10.83 -4.19
N TYR A 15 2.73 11.18 -3.86
CA TYR A 15 1.64 10.24 -3.90
C TYR A 15 1.32 9.84 -5.35
N GLY A 16 0.91 8.59 -5.55
CA GLY A 16 0.53 8.10 -6.87
C GLY A 16 0.32 6.60 -6.90
N VAL A 17 0.41 6.05 -8.11
CA VAL A 17 0.17 4.64 -8.38
C VAL A 17 1.34 4.03 -9.14
N LEU A 18 1.81 2.88 -8.66
CA LEU A 18 2.80 2.03 -9.34
C LEU A 18 2.08 0.88 -10.04
N VAL A 19 2.36 0.70 -11.33
CA VAL A 19 1.87 -0.42 -12.14
C VAL A 19 3.05 -1.24 -12.63
N GLY A 20 3.00 -2.56 -12.47
CA GLY A 20 4.08 -3.43 -12.95
C GLY A 20 3.80 -4.92 -12.79
N LYS A 21 4.85 -5.73 -12.87
CA LYS A 21 4.80 -7.18 -12.67
C LYS A 21 5.53 -7.58 -11.41
N VAL A 22 5.00 -8.56 -10.71
CA VAL A 22 5.66 -9.14 -9.54
C VAL A 22 6.86 -9.96 -10.00
N ALA A 23 8.05 -9.63 -9.50
CA ALA A 23 9.26 -10.42 -9.69
C ALA A 23 9.49 -11.37 -8.50
N ASP A 24 9.30 -10.86 -7.29
CA ASP A 24 9.39 -11.65 -6.06
C ASP A 24 8.65 -10.96 -4.89
N GLY A 25 8.53 -11.66 -3.76
CA GLY A 25 8.02 -11.09 -2.52
C GLY A 25 8.64 -11.76 -1.31
N THR A 26 8.79 -11.02 -0.21
CA THR A 26 9.36 -11.58 1.01
C THR A 26 8.92 -10.80 2.25
N MET A 27 8.79 -11.51 3.36
CA MET A 27 8.62 -10.89 4.67
C MET A 27 9.97 -10.41 5.20
N LYS A 28 10.04 -9.17 5.66
CA LYS A 28 11.25 -8.68 6.32
C LYS A 28 11.64 -9.54 7.53
N PRO A 29 12.95 -9.77 7.79
CA PRO A 29 13.40 -10.51 8.95
C PRO A 29 12.90 -9.91 10.28
N SER A 30 12.58 -10.79 11.23
CA SER A 30 12.16 -10.42 12.59
C SER A 30 13.15 -9.45 13.26
N GLY A 31 12.64 -8.38 13.88
CA GLY A 31 13.43 -7.31 14.53
C GLY A 31 13.61 -6.03 13.71
N SER A 32 13.17 -6.03 12.45
CA SER A 32 13.08 -4.84 11.59
C SER A 32 11.65 -4.23 11.60
N SER A 33 11.40 -3.17 10.83
CA SER A 33 10.01 -2.72 10.60
C SER A 33 9.26 -3.79 9.83
N PRO A 34 8.07 -4.22 10.28
CA PRO A 34 7.39 -5.40 9.75
C PRO A 34 6.62 -5.06 8.47
N HIS A 35 7.36 -5.04 7.36
CA HIS A 35 6.80 -4.92 6.02
C HIS A 35 6.86 -6.27 5.31
N TYR A 36 5.79 -6.59 4.59
CA TYR A 36 5.89 -7.51 3.46
C TYR A 36 6.33 -6.69 2.26
N GLU A 37 7.43 -7.10 1.62
CA GLU A 37 8.05 -6.35 0.54
C GLU A 37 7.88 -7.10 -0.76
N ILE A 38 7.50 -6.36 -1.79
CA ILE A 38 7.19 -6.91 -3.11
C ILE A 38 8.14 -6.25 -4.10
N TRP A 39 8.89 -7.06 -4.83
CA TRP A 39 9.71 -6.60 -5.95
C TRP A 39 8.83 -6.49 -7.18
N VAL A 40 8.67 -5.26 -7.67
CA VAL A 40 7.88 -4.93 -8.85
C VAL A 40 8.81 -4.53 -9.99
N LYS A 41 8.64 -5.15 -11.15
CA LYS A 41 9.29 -4.78 -12.41
C LYS A 41 8.34 -3.97 -13.27
N ALA A 42 8.76 -2.79 -13.68
CA ALA A 42 8.02 -1.92 -14.57
C ALA A 42 8.95 -1.38 -15.66
N ASN A 43 8.81 -1.87 -16.89
CA ASN A 43 9.75 -1.64 -17.99
C ASN A 43 11.18 -2.05 -17.58
N ASP A 44 12.18 -1.20 -17.79
CA ASP A 44 13.58 -1.40 -17.40
C ASP A 44 13.87 -0.98 -15.95
N GLU A 45 12.82 -0.81 -15.14
CA GLU A 45 12.92 -0.28 -13.79
C GLU A 45 12.40 -1.26 -12.73
N ASP A 46 13.17 -1.41 -11.65
CA ASP A 46 12.80 -2.17 -10.46
C ASP A 46 12.32 -1.25 -9.33
N PHE A 47 11.26 -1.66 -8.64
CA PHE A 47 10.65 -0.95 -7.53
C PHE A 47 10.39 -1.90 -6.36
N ARG A 48 10.44 -1.39 -5.13
CA ARG A 48 9.98 -2.08 -3.92
C ARG A 48 8.65 -1.52 -3.46
N SER A 49 7.60 -2.34 -3.40
CA SER A 49 6.35 -1.98 -2.71
C SER A 49 6.38 -2.54 -1.29
N ALA A 50 6.30 -1.68 -0.28
CA ALA A 50 6.32 -2.08 1.12
C ALA A 50 4.92 -1.97 1.74
N VAL A 51 4.32 -3.11 2.07
CA VAL A 51 3.00 -3.20 2.71
C VAL A 51 3.19 -3.42 4.20
N ASN A 52 2.58 -2.55 5.01
CA ASN A 52 2.65 -2.68 6.47
C ASN A 52 1.83 -3.89 6.90
N VAL A 53 2.47 -4.88 7.51
CA VAL A 53 1.77 -6.07 8.04
C VAL A 53 1.69 -6.11 9.56
N GLN A 54 2.41 -5.21 10.24
CA GLN A 54 2.29 -4.95 11.67
C GLN A 54 2.59 -3.48 11.95
N SER A 55 2.08 -2.93 13.07
CA SER A 55 2.39 -1.55 13.46
C SER A 55 3.78 -1.40 14.10
N VAL A 56 4.43 -0.27 13.81
CA VAL A 56 5.67 0.17 14.44
C VAL A 56 5.45 0.63 15.90
N ASP A 57 4.24 1.09 16.24
CA ASP A 57 3.89 1.55 17.60
C ASP A 57 3.16 0.51 18.45
N GLY A 58 2.89 -0.68 17.88
CA GLY A 58 2.19 -1.78 18.55
C GLY A 58 0.66 -1.72 18.44
N SER A 59 0.09 -0.76 17.70
CA SER A 59 -1.33 -0.79 17.36
C SER A 59 -1.70 -2.00 16.48
N GLU A 60 -2.97 -2.40 16.56
CA GLU A 60 -3.49 -3.49 15.73
C GLU A 60 -3.58 -3.04 14.28
N VAL A 61 -3.14 -3.92 13.37
CA VAL A 61 -3.33 -3.75 11.94
C VAL A 61 -4.66 -4.38 11.56
N LEU A 62 -5.52 -3.57 10.96
CA LEU A 62 -6.82 -3.98 10.46
C LEU A 62 -6.76 -4.06 8.94
N VAL A 63 -7.39 -5.08 8.38
CA VAL A 63 -7.32 -5.40 6.96
C VAL A 63 -8.69 -5.71 6.40
N HIS A 64 -8.93 -5.23 5.18
CA HIS A 64 -9.93 -5.77 4.29
C HIS A 64 -9.21 -6.42 3.10
N TYR A 65 -9.42 -7.73 2.93
CA TYR A 65 -8.93 -8.49 1.78
C TYR A 65 -10.12 -8.94 0.96
N ASP A 66 -10.15 -8.53 -0.30
CA ASP A 66 -11.17 -8.93 -1.27
C ASP A 66 -10.53 -9.83 -2.34
N PRO A 67 -10.85 -11.12 -2.38
CA PRO A 67 -10.33 -12.04 -3.39
C PRO A 67 -10.97 -11.85 -4.78
N ASP A 68 -12.05 -11.08 -4.92
CA ASP A 68 -12.73 -10.84 -6.20
C ASP A 68 -13.27 -9.40 -6.29
N PHE A 69 -12.36 -8.45 -6.11
CA PHE A 69 -12.65 -7.03 -6.06
C PHE A 69 -13.40 -6.54 -7.30
N LYS A 70 -14.58 -5.96 -7.06
CA LYS A 70 -15.41 -5.30 -8.06
C LYS A 70 -15.28 -3.79 -7.89
N ASP A 71 -14.56 -3.17 -8.82
CA ASP A 71 -14.34 -1.74 -8.82
C ASP A 71 -15.66 -0.98 -9.00
N ASN A 72 -16.10 -0.32 -7.92
CA ASN A 72 -17.17 0.66 -7.91
C ASN A 72 -16.69 2.03 -7.38
N SER A 73 -15.38 2.22 -7.24
CA SER A 73 -14.81 3.43 -6.65
C SER A 73 -14.72 4.59 -7.65
N GLY A 74 -14.80 4.29 -8.95
CA GLY A 74 -14.62 5.29 -10.02
C GLY A 74 -13.16 5.53 -10.40
N HIS A 75 -12.22 4.72 -9.88
CA HIS A 75 -10.79 4.83 -10.16
C HIS A 75 -10.35 4.07 -11.41
N ASP A 76 -11.20 3.16 -11.93
CA ASP A 76 -10.90 2.30 -13.09
C ASP A 76 -9.60 1.49 -12.90
N ILE A 77 -9.56 0.69 -11.83
CA ILE A 77 -8.41 -0.16 -11.47
C ILE A 77 -8.03 -1.10 -12.64
N ALA A 78 -9.02 -1.58 -13.41
CA ALA A 78 -8.78 -2.39 -14.59
C ALA A 78 -8.06 -1.60 -15.69
N GLY A 79 -8.54 -0.40 -16.02
CA GLY A 79 -7.90 0.48 -16.98
C GLY A 79 -6.50 0.94 -16.54
N ILE A 80 -6.30 1.18 -15.23
CA ILE A 80 -4.97 1.48 -14.67
C ILE A 80 -4.01 0.30 -14.88
N ALA A 81 -4.46 -0.93 -14.62
CA ALA A 81 -3.66 -2.13 -14.81
C ALA A 81 -3.30 -2.40 -16.29
N GLU A 82 -4.16 -1.97 -17.22
CA GLU A 82 -3.91 -2.05 -18.67
C GLU A 82 -3.05 -0.89 -19.19
N GLY A 83 -2.83 0.14 -18.37
CA GLY A 83 -2.05 1.32 -18.69
C GLY A 83 -0.53 1.10 -18.71
N PRO A 84 0.26 2.17 -18.87
CA PRO A 84 1.71 2.10 -18.87
C PRO A 84 2.25 1.61 -17.53
N ALA A 85 3.19 0.65 -17.57
CA ALA A 85 3.96 0.26 -16.40
C ALA A 85 4.85 1.42 -15.93
N GLY A 86 5.03 1.54 -14.62
CA GLY A 86 5.83 2.55 -13.96
C GLY A 86 5.06 3.25 -12.84
N PHE A 87 5.70 4.24 -12.22
CA PHE A 87 5.03 5.09 -11.25
C PHE A 87 4.39 6.31 -11.95
N LYS A 88 3.11 6.55 -11.67
CA LYS A 88 2.37 7.74 -12.11
C LYS A 88 1.99 8.57 -10.88
N PRO A 89 2.49 9.81 -10.76
CA PRO A 89 2.02 10.75 -9.74
C PRO A 89 0.52 11.01 -9.85
N LEU A 90 -0.16 11.10 -8.71
CA LEU A 90 -1.56 11.50 -8.60
C LEU A 90 -1.68 12.68 -7.64
N GLN A 91 -2.68 13.53 -7.86
CA GLN A 91 -3.00 14.59 -6.92
C GLN A 91 -3.73 14.00 -5.71
N SER A 92 -3.21 14.24 -4.50
CA SER A 92 -3.96 14.07 -3.26
C SER A 92 -4.56 15.41 -2.81
N GLY A 93 -5.53 15.36 -1.91
CA GLY A 93 -6.25 16.51 -1.38
C GLY A 93 -7.74 16.44 -1.69
N PRO A 94 -8.51 17.48 -1.36
CA PRO A 94 -9.98 17.48 -1.46
C PRO A 94 -10.49 17.23 -2.89
N ASP A 95 -9.77 17.74 -3.88
CA ASP A 95 -10.03 17.54 -5.31
C ASP A 95 -9.03 16.54 -5.93
N GLY A 96 -8.54 15.59 -5.14
CA GLY A 96 -7.56 14.59 -5.55
C GLY A 96 -8.14 13.47 -6.40
N GLU A 97 -7.25 12.68 -6.98
CA GLU A 97 -7.53 11.52 -7.85
C GLU A 97 -7.07 10.20 -7.21
N GLY A 98 -6.63 10.25 -5.95
CA GLY A 98 -6.18 9.09 -5.20
C GLY A 98 -7.30 8.34 -4.50
N LEU A 99 -6.95 7.18 -3.95
CA LEU A 99 -7.87 6.39 -3.13
C LEU A 99 -8.21 7.15 -1.84
N ASP A 100 -9.46 7.01 -1.41
CA ASP A 100 -9.97 7.51 -0.14
C ASP A 100 -10.93 6.50 0.49
N TYR A 101 -10.55 5.88 1.60
CA TYR A 101 -11.34 4.81 2.23
C TYR A 101 -12.66 5.32 2.82
N ILE A 102 -12.77 6.62 3.07
CA ILE A 102 -13.97 7.23 3.66
C ILE A 102 -14.92 7.73 2.56
N ARG A 103 -14.35 8.25 1.46
CA ARG A 103 -15.12 8.95 0.41
C ARG A 103 -15.42 8.08 -0.81
N ASP A 104 -14.59 7.08 -1.09
CA ASP A 104 -14.80 6.17 -2.20
C ASP A 104 -15.67 4.97 -1.82
N THR A 105 -16.31 4.36 -2.82
CA THR A 105 -16.98 3.06 -2.66
C THR A 105 -16.00 1.92 -2.97
N LEU A 106 -14.94 1.80 -2.17
CA LEU A 106 -13.93 0.73 -2.30
C LEU A 106 -14.39 -0.55 -1.57
N PHE A 107 -14.76 -0.43 -0.31
CA PHE A 107 -15.24 -1.52 0.55
C PHE A 107 -15.98 -0.92 1.75
N PRO A 108 -16.81 -1.68 2.48
CA PRO A 108 -17.39 -1.22 3.73
C PRO A 108 -16.29 -1.15 4.80
N ILE A 109 -15.91 0.05 5.24
CA ILE A 109 -14.75 0.24 6.15
C ILE A 109 -14.92 -0.48 7.51
N ASP A 110 -16.15 -0.73 7.93
CA ASP A 110 -16.48 -1.49 9.14
C ASP A 110 -16.23 -3.00 8.99
N ASP A 111 -16.05 -3.50 7.77
CA ASP A 111 -15.71 -4.91 7.49
C ASP A 111 -14.21 -5.20 7.67
N MET A 112 -13.38 -4.20 8.00
CA MET A 112 -11.97 -4.42 8.28
C MET A 112 -11.79 -5.23 9.56
N THR A 113 -10.98 -6.29 9.49
CA THR A 113 -10.75 -7.21 10.61
C THR A 113 -9.31 -7.15 11.09
N ALA A 114 -9.10 -7.36 12.39
CA ALA A 114 -7.75 -7.52 12.93
C ALA A 114 -7.16 -8.84 12.44
N ILE A 115 -5.98 -8.75 11.84
CA ILE A 115 -5.26 -9.96 11.43
C ILE A 115 -4.47 -10.50 12.64
N PRO A 116 -4.49 -11.82 12.89
CA PRO A 116 -3.64 -12.44 13.90
C PRO A 116 -2.17 -12.08 13.71
N ALA A 117 -1.41 -12.01 14.81
CA ALA A 117 0.02 -11.74 14.74
C ALA A 117 0.76 -12.70 13.77
N ASP A 118 1.83 -12.21 13.15
CA ASP A 118 2.68 -13.00 12.25
C ASP A 118 3.15 -14.31 12.91
N GLY A 119 3.11 -15.40 12.14
CA GLY A 119 3.38 -16.77 12.61
C GLY A 119 2.13 -17.56 12.99
N ALA A 120 0.94 -16.95 13.00
CA ALA A 120 -0.31 -17.69 12.94
C ALA A 120 -0.44 -18.43 11.59
N GLN A 121 -1.15 -19.56 11.59
CA GLN A 121 -1.34 -20.35 10.36
C GLN A 121 -2.10 -19.55 9.27
N LEU A 122 -2.85 -18.51 9.65
CA LEU A 122 -3.50 -17.55 8.76
C LEU A 122 -3.06 -16.12 9.15
N SER A 123 -1.94 -15.66 8.59
CA SER A 123 -1.43 -14.28 8.73
C SER A 123 -1.56 -13.51 7.41
N LEU A 124 -1.45 -12.18 7.48
CA LEU A 124 -1.42 -11.31 6.30
C LEU A 124 -0.23 -11.63 5.41
N SER A 125 0.92 -11.91 6.02
CA SER A 125 2.14 -12.33 5.33
C SER A 125 1.90 -13.59 4.50
N ASN A 126 1.26 -14.64 5.06
CA ASN A 126 0.94 -15.86 4.32
C ASN A 126 -0.06 -15.61 3.18
N MET A 127 -1.04 -14.72 3.38
CA MET A 127 -2.00 -14.36 2.34
C MET A 127 -1.34 -13.62 1.19
N LEU A 128 -0.50 -12.63 1.49
CA LEU A 128 0.29 -11.90 0.49
C LEU A 128 1.22 -12.86 -0.26
N ASP A 129 1.95 -13.71 0.45
CA ASP A 129 2.86 -14.69 -0.15
C ASP A 129 2.16 -15.59 -1.17
N ALA A 130 0.99 -16.11 -0.82
CA ALA A 130 0.19 -16.92 -1.74
C ALA A 130 -0.23 -16.15 -3.01
N GLN A 131 -0.61 -14.87 -2.89
CA GLN A 131 -0.99 -14.06 -4.05
C GLN A 131 0.23 -13.63 -4.89
N ILE A 132 1.37 -13.37 -4.27
CA ILE A 132 2.64 -13.07 -4.95
C ILE A 132 3.12 -14.30 -5.74
N GLU A 133 3.09 -15.49 -5.15
CA GLU A 133 3.44 -16.73 -5.87
C GLU A 133 2.47 -17.00 -7.03
N ARG A 134 1.17 -16.75 -6.83
CA ARG A 134 0.18 -16.81 -7.92
C ARG A 134 0.50 -15.81 -9.02
N ALA A 135 0.83 -14.56 -8.69
CA ALA A 135 1.17 -13.52 -9.65
C ALA A 135 2.46 -13.85 -10.42
N LYS A 136 3.47 -14.45 -9.77
CA LYS A 136 4.70 -14.93 -10.44
C LYS A 136 4.41 -16.04 -11.44
N ALA A 137 3.45 -16.91 -11.13
CA ALA A 137 3.06 -18.00 -12.02
C ALA A 137 2.20 -17.54 -13.22
N ASP A 138 1.47 -16.43 -13.08
CA ASP A 138 0.67 -15.82 -14.14
C ASP A 138 1.47 -14.71 -14.86
N THR A 139 2.02 -15.03 -16.03
CA THR A 139 2.88 -14.10 -16.79
C THR A 139 2.17 -12.82 -17.26
N GLY A 140 0.84 -12.81 -17.25
CA GLY A 140 0.02 -11.64 -17.56
C GLY A 140 -0.50 -10.90 -16.33
N ALA A 141 -0.21 -11.36 -15.11
CA ALA A 141 -0.63 -10.67 -13.90
C ALA A 141 0.07 -9.30 -13.76
N VAL A 142 -0.72 -8.32 -13.29
CA VAL A 142 -0.30 -6.94 -13.06
C VAL A 142 -0.59 -6.56 -11.63
N ILE A 143 0.40 -5.99 -10.95
CA ILE A 143 0.23 -5.36 -9.64
C ILE A 143 -0.02 -3.86 -9.82
N VAL A 144 -0.98 -3.33 -9.06
CA VAL A 144 -1.30 -1.90 -8.97
C VAL A 144 -1.19 -1.51 -7.49
N ALA A 145 -0.24 -0.65 -7.16
CA ALA A 145 0.02 -0.23 -5.78
C ALA A 145 -0.12 1.29 -5.65
N PHE A 146 -1.11 1.73 -4.89
CA PHE A 146 -1.29 3.14 -4.52
C PHE A 146 -0.52 3.43 -3.23
N GLY A 147 0.19 4.55 -3.21
CA GLY A 147 0.94 4.98 -2.03
C GLY A 147 1.90 6.13 -2.34
N GLU A 148 2.88 6.32 -1.46
CA GLU A 148 3.88 7.37 -1.58
C GLU A 148 5.16 6.83 -2.22
N TYR A 149 5.55 7.41 -3.35
CA TYR A 149 6.82 7.14 -3.99
C TYR A 149 7.99 7.53 -3.10
N PHE A 150 9.06 6.75 -3.15
CA PHE A 150 10.36 7.15 -2.63
C PHE A 150 11.47 6.76 -3.60
N GLN A 151 12.56 7.51 -3.54
CA GLN A 151 13.82 7.18 -4.17
C GLN A 151 14.98 7.70 -3.33
N ASP A 152 16.02 6.90 -3.20
CA ASP A 152 17.30 7.31 -2.61
C ASP A 152 18.48 6.77 -3.45
N GLN A 153 19.67 7.27 -3.18
CA GLN A 153 20.91 6.77 -3.77
C GLN A 153 21.33 5.48 -3.07
N GLY A 154 21.76 4.47 -3.84
CA GLY A 154 22.23 3.20 -3.30
C GLY A 154 21.43 2.01 -3.81
N SER A 155 21.68 0.85 -3.20
CA SER A 155 20.95 -0.37 -3.51
C SER A 155 19.78 -0.53 -2.55
N ASP A 156 18.67 -1.04 -3.06
CA ASP A 156 17.55 -1.51 -2.25
C ASP A 156 18.06 -2.53 -1.22
N GLU A 157 17.62 -2.37 0.03
CA GLU A 157 18.12 -3.19 1.14
C GLU A 157 17.61 -4.64 1.11
N THR A 158 16.54 -4.92 0.36
CA THR A 158 15.86 -6.22 0.36
C THR A 158 16.13 -6.99 -0.92
N PHE A 159 15.95 -6.34 -2.07
CA PHE A 159 16.08 -6.95 -3.39
C PHE A 159 17.35 -6.53 -4.13
N HIS A 160 18.13 -5.61 -3.55
CA HIS A 160 19.48 -5.23 -4.00
C HIS A 160 19.58 -4.63 -5.42
N PHE A 161 18.45 -4.26 -6.05
CA PHE A 161 18.45 -3.43 -7.25
C PHE A 161 18.88 -1.98 -6.94
N SER A 162 19.26 -1.19 -7.94
CA SER A 162 19.69 0.22 -7.76
C SER A 162 19.17 1.10 -8.91
N PRO A 163 18.79 2.36 -8.66
CA PRO A 163 18.71 3.01 -7.35
C PRO A 163 17.61 2.39 -6.47
N GLU A 164 17.71 2.59 -5.15
CA GLU A 164 16.61 2.28 -4.25
C GLU A 164 15.42 3.16 -4.62
N ARG A 165 14.30 2.53 -4.98
CA ARG A 165 13.05 3.21 -5.30
C ARG A 165 11.86 2.31 -5.09
N GLY A 166 10.70 2.91 -4.89
CA GLY A 166 9.52 2.13 -4.59
C GLY A 166 8.32 2.95 -4.18
N VAL A 167 7.34 2.24 -3.62
CA VAL A 167 6.13 2.81 -3.02
C VAL A 167 6.01 2.32 -1.58
N HIS A 168 5.75 3.25 -0.67
CA HIS A 168 5.46 2.99 0.74
C HIS A 168 4.12 3.62 1.13
N ASP A 169 3.77 3.59 2.42
CA ASP A 169 2.51 4.13 2.94
C ASP A 169 1.28 3.52 2.20
N ILE A 170 1.36 2.21 1.90
CA ILE A 170 0.28 1.43 1.27
C ILE A 170 -0.75 1.03 2.34
N HIS A 171 -1.40 2.03 2.94
CA HIS A 171 -2.44 1.87 3.95
C HIS A 171 -3.27 3.16 4.05
N PHE A 172 -4.27 3.18 4.93
CA PHE A 172 -5.06 4.34 5.26
C PHE A 172 -4.18 5.49 5.79
N MET A 173 -4.29 6.67 5.21
CA MET A 173 -3.47 7.86 5.48
C MET A 173 -4.32 9.04 5.95
N GLN A 174 -5.38 8.74 6.72
CA GLN A 174 -6.20 9.74 7.40
C GLN A 174 -6.36 9.39 8.89
N GLY A 175 -6.90 10.32 9.67
CA GLY A 175 -7.24 10.10 11.08
C GLY A 175 -6.04 9.90 12.01
N ASN A 176 -4.81 10.17 11.56
CA ASN A 176 -3.60 10.08 12.38
C ASN A 176 -3.51 11.24 13.37
N SER A 177 -2.93 10.97 14.54
CA SER A 177 -2.65 11.96 15.59
C SER A 177 -1.18 11.93 16.02
N GLY A 178 -0.76 12.94 16.78
CA GLY A 178 0.60 12.98 17.36
C GLY A 178 1.69 13.05 16.28
N SER A 179 2.71 12.20 16.40
CA SER A 179 3.88 12.22 15.50
C SER A 179 3.60 11.81 14.05
N PHE A 180 2.40 11.29 13.76
CA PHE A 180 1.95 10.91 12.42
C PHE A 180 0.88 11.87 11.87
N ALA A 181 0.54 12.96 12.57
CA ALA A 181 -0.51 13.88 12.13
C ALA A 181 -0.21 14.54 10.77
N ASP A 182 1.05 14.79 10.47
CA ASP A 182 1.51 15.41 9.22
C ASP A 182 1.39 14.46 8.00
N ASP A 183 1.07 13.18 8.23
CA ASP A 183 0.87 12.20 7.16
C ASP A 183 -0.58 12.23 6.61
N ASN A 184 -1.50 12.87 7.33
CA ASN A 184 -2.91 12.95 6.96
C ASN A 184 -3.13 13.65 5.63
N ARG A 185 -3.98 13.07 4.78
CA ARG A 185 -4.38 13.62 3.48
C ARG A 185 -5.66 12.99 2.95
N VAL A 186 -6.54 13.80 2.36
CA VAL A 186 -7.71 13.34 1.60
C VAL A 186 -7.25 12.79 0.24
N HIS A 187 -7.94 11.78 -0.32
CA HIS A 187 -7.57 11.13 -1.60
C HIS A 187 -6.07 10.78 -1.70
N GLY A 188 -5.51 10.26 -0.61
CA GLY A 188 -4.09 9.91 -0.53
C GLY A 188 -3.85 8.61 0.23
N ASP A 189 -4.90 7.80 0.37
CA ASP A 189 -4.81 6.48 0.98
C ASP A 189 -4.09 5.52 0.03
N GLY A 190 -3.43 4.54 0.63
CA GLY A 190 -2.76 3.47 -0.09
C GLY A 190 -3.66 2.26 -0.32
N GLY A 191 -3.26 1.38 -1.23
CA GLY A 191 -4.00 0.16 -1.53
C GLY A 191 -3.22 -0.72 -2.49
N LEU A 192 -3.43 -2.02 -2.40
CA LEU A 192 -2.76 -3.00 -3.26
C LEU A 192 -3.78 -3.81 -4.03
N PHE A 193 -3.60 -3.88 -5.34
CA PHE A 193 -4.40 -4.73 -6.22
C PHE A 193 -3.49 -5.65 -7.04
N ILE A 194 -3.95 -6.85 -7.33
CA ILE A 194 -3.33 -7.74 -8.32
C ILE A 194 -4.43 -8.17 -9.29
N ARG A 195 -4.26 -7.81 -10.55
CA ARG A 195 -5.14 -8.21 -11.65
C ARG A 195 -4.51 -9.37 -12.41
N PHE A 196 -5.22 -10.47 -12.51
CA PHE A 196 -4.77 -11.69 -13.19
C PHE A 196 -5.26 -11.72 -14.65
N THR A 197 -4.64 -12.58 -15.48
CA THR A 197 -4.97 -12.72 -16.91
C THR A 197 -6.45 -13.03 -17.17
N GLY A 198 -7.13 -13.67 -16.20
CA GLY A 198 -8.57 -13.97 -16.28
C GLY A 198 -9.50 -12.78 -16.01
N GLY A 199 -8.96 -11.59 -15.72
CA GLY A 199 -9.74 -10.40 -15.39
C GLY A 199 -10.19 -10.32 -13.92
N GLU A 200 -9.91 -11.36 -13.12
CA GLU A 200 -10.04 -11.33 -11.66
C GLU A 200 -9.05 -10.31 -11.09
N THR A 201 -9.52 -9.52 -10.12
CA THR A 201 -8.68 -8.59 -9.37
C THR A 201 -8.85 -8.91 -7.89
N ILE A 202 -7.74 -9.09 -7.18
CA ILE A 202 -7.75 -9.08 -5.70
C ILE A 202 -7.44 -7.67 -5.23
N ALA A 203 -7.95 -7.29 -4.05
CA ALA A 203 -7.62 -6.04 -3.38
C ALA A 203 -7.23 -6.29 -1.91
N LEU A 204 -6.29 -5.48 -1.44
CA LEU A 204 -5.87 -5.43 -0.05
C LEU A 204 -5.83 -3.97 0.42
N PHE A 205 -6.58 -3.71 1.49
CA PHE A 205 -6.66 -2.44 2.17
C PHE A 205 -6.25 -2.60 3.63
N VAL A 206 -5.46 -1.65 4.14
CA VAL A 206 -4.82 -1.76 5.47
C VAL A 206 -5.06 -0.47 6.24
N ARG A 207 -5.33 -0.55 7.54
CA ARG A 207 -5.32 0.60 8.45
C ARG A 207 -4.82 0.22 9.84
N PHE A 208 -4.45 1.21 10.63
CA PHE A 208 -4.15 1.02 12.04
C PHE A 208 -5.37 1.32 12.90
N SER A 209 -5.59 0.52 13.96
CA SER A 209 -6.77 0.66 14.83
C SER A 209 -6.84 2.01 15.57
N VAL A 210 -5.71 2.70 15.70
CA VAL A 210 -5.61 4.03 16.34
C VAL A 210 -6.05 5.19 15.45
N GLN A 211 -6.27 4.96 14.15
CA GLN A 211 -6.70 6.00 13.22
C GLN A 211 -8.21 6.24 13.34
N ALA A 212 -8.60 7.52 13.42
CA ALA A 212 -10.01 7.90 13.42
C ALA A 212 -10.64 7.75 12.04
N LEU A 213 -11.90 7.31 12.00
CA LEU A 213 -12.68 7.20 10.75
C LEU A 213 -13.53 8.44 10.44
N LYS A 214 -13.69 9.34 11.41
CA LYS A 214 -14.31 10.65 11.19
C LYS A 214 -13.20 11.66 10.96
N THR A 215 -13.01 12.08 9.72
CA THR A 215 -11.89 12.92 9.31
C THR A 215 -12.36 14.22 8.68
N ASP A 216 -11.51 15.23 8.75
CA ASP A 216 -11.73 16.54 8.17
C ASP A 216 -11.66 16.45 6.64
N GLU A 217 -12.67 17.02 5.97
CA GLU A 217 -12.83 16.97 4.51
C GLU A 217 -11.73 17.69 3.72
N GLN A 218 -10.89 18.50 4.38
CA GLN A 218 -9.84 19.26 3.71
C GLN A 218 -8.46 18.64 3.93
N THR A 219 -8.24 18.08 5.12
CA THR A 219 -6.92 17.69 5.59
C THR A 219 -6.78 16.19 5.85
N GLY A 220 -7.90 15.47 6.00
CA GLY A 220 -7.89 14.08 6.47
C GLY A 220 -7.52 13.94 7.95
N ALA A 221 -7.36 15.05 8.69
CA ALA A 221 -7.09 15.03 10.12
C ALA A 221 -8.30 14.49 10.91
N PRO A 222 -8.11 13.84 12.07
CA PRO A 222 -9.22 13.35 12.88
C PRO A 222 -10.11 14.52 13.36
N LEU A 223 -11.43 14.37 13.20
CA LEU A 223 -12.41 15.25 13.83
C LEU A 223 -12.73 14.73 15.23
N SER A 224 -12.80 15.64 16.19
CA SER A 224 -13.23 15.33 17.56
C SER A 224 -14.69 14.89 17.67
#